data_AF-A0A967TI16-F1
#
_entry.id   AF-A0A967TI16-F1
#
_cell.length_a   1.000
_cell.length_b   1.000
_cell.length_c   1.000
_cell.angle_alpha   90.00
_cell.angle_beta   90.00
_cell.angle_gamma   90.00
#
_symmetry.space_group_name_H-M   'P 1'
#
loop_
_entity.id
_entity.type
_entity.pdbx_description
1 polymer ?
#
loop_
_entity_poly.entity_id
_entity_poly.type
_entity_poly.pdbx_seq_one_letter_code
_entity_poly.pdbx_strand_id
1 'polypeptide(L)'
;MAEAYIPVLILFGVSVLNAVGMVVASHILNPRRPTPQKDMPYESGMIPLGDTRARFSVKFYMVAISFIVFDLETVFLIPWAVEARSLGWGAFVAVA
;
A
#
# COMPACT_ATOMS: atom_id res chain seq x y z
N MET A 1 -4.23 22.46 17.31
CA MET A 1 -4.11 21.03 16.90
C MET A 1 -4.39 20.83 15.42
N ALA A 2 -5.57 21.19 14.89
CA ALA A 2 -5.91 21.01 13.48
C ALA A 2 -4.98 21.76 12.50
N GLU A 3 -4.51 22.96 12.88
CA GLU A 3 -3.60 23.75 12.03
C GLU A 3 -2.28 23.05 11.71
N ALA A 4 -1.80 22.16 12.59
CA ALA A 4 -0.59 21.36 12.35
C ALA A 4 -0.76 20.32 11.24
N TYR A 5 -2.00 19.97 10.87
CA TYR A 5 -2.29 19.02 9.78
C TYR A 5 -2.47 19.72 8.42
N ILE A 6 -2.64 21.04 8.39
CA ILE A 6 -2.80 21.80 7.14
C ILE A 6 -1.59 21.58 6.21
N PRO A 7 -0.32 21.67 6.66
CA PRO A 7 0.83 21.40 5.80
C PRO A 7 0.85 19.97 5.24
N VAL A 8 0.43 18.98 6.04
CA VAL A 8 0.38 17.57 5.64
C VAL A 8 -0.65 17.36 4.53
N LEU A 9 -1.83 17.96 4.69
CA LEU A 9 -2.89 17.88 3.68
C LEU A 9 -2.50 18.59 2.38
N ILE A 10 -1.84 19.74 2.47
CA ILE A 10 -1.30 20.46 1.30
C ILE A 10 -0.27 19.57 0.59
N LEU A 11 0.68 18.99 1.33
CA LEU A 11 1.69 18.10 0.76
C LEU A 11 1.04 16.91 0.06
N PHE A 12 0.09 16.23 0.72
CA PHE A 12 -0.64 15.11 0.14
C PHE A 12 -1.36 15.52 -1.16
N GLY A 13 -2.05 16.66 -1.15
CA GLY A 13 -2.73 17.20 -2.33
C GLY A 13 -1.77 17.50 -3.49
N VAL A 14 -0.62 18.13 -3.21
CA VAL A 14 0.41 18.41 -4.21
C VAL A 14 1.01 17.12 -4.77
N SER A 15 1.27 16.11 -3.92
CA SER A 15 1.79 14.81 -4.36
C SER A 15 0.82 14.08 -5.27
N VAL A 16 -0.47 14.04 -4.91
CA VAL A 16 -1.51 13.43 -5.76
C VAL A 16 -1.66 14.19 -7.07
N LEU A 17 -1.70 15.52 -7.02
CA LEU A 17 -1.78 16.37 -8.21
C LEU A 17 -0.59 16.13 -9.13
N ASN A 18 0.62 16.01 -8.59
CA ASN A 18 1.82 15.73 -9.36
C ASN A 18 1.75 14.34 -10.02
N ALA A 19 1.42 13.30 -9.27
CA ALA A 19 1.30 11.94 -9.79
C ALA A 19 0.26 11.83 -10.92
N VAL A 20 -0.95 12.37 -10.69
CA VAL A 20 -2.01 12.41 -11.69
C VAL A 20 -1.61 13.29 -12.87
N GLY A 21 -1.03 14.46 -12.60
CA GLY A 21 -0.57 15.40 -13.62
C GLY A 21 0.46 14.78 -14.57
N MET A 22 1.43 14.01 -14.04
CA MET A 22 2.42 13.30 -14.87
C MET A 22 1.78 12.21 -15.73
N VAL A 23 0.86 11.41 -15.18
CA VAL A 23 0.14 10.37 -15.93
C VAL A 23 -0.70 10.99 -17.04
N VAL A 24 -1.44 12.07 -16.75
CA VAL A 24 -2.26 12.79 -17.74
C VAL A 24 -1.39 13.44 -18.81
N ALA A 25 -0.30 14.11 -18.42
CA ALA A 25 0.64 14.71 -19.36
C ALA A 25 1.25 13.66 -20.29
N SER A 26 1.69 12.52 -19.75
CA SER A 26 2.16 11.38 -20.54
C SER A 26 1.09 10.88 -21.51
N HIS A 27 -0.16 10.77 -21.06
CA HIS A 27 -1.28 10.29 -21.87
C HIS A 27 -1.65 11.23 -23.03
N ILE A 28 -1.47 12.55 -22.85
CA ILE A 28 -1.75 13.57 -23.87
C ILE A 28 -0.57 13.75 -24.84
N LEU A 29 0.66 13.77 -24.33
CA LEU A 29 1.86 14.02 -25.12
C LEU A 29 2.34 12.79 -25.91
N ASN A 30 1.95 11.58 -25.50
CA ASN A 30 2.42 10.35 -26.14
C ASN A 30 1.73 10.10 -27.51
N PRO A 31 2.49 9.91 -28.61
CA PRO A 31 1.94 9.49 -29.88
C PRO A 31 1.35 8.07 -29.78
N ARG A 32 0.03 7.97 -29.84
CA ARG A 32 -0.68 6.69 -29.73
C ARG A 32 -0.66 5.92 -31.05
N ARG A 33 -0.13 4.70 -30.99
CA ARG A 33 -0.15 3.73 -32.10
C ARG A 33 -0.62 2.37 -31.57
N PRO A 34 -1.91 2.26 -31.17
CA PRO A 34 -2.47 0.99 -30.71
C PRO A 34 -2.46 0.00 -31.87
N THR A 35 -2.06 -1.23 -31.58
CA THR A 35 -2.09 -2.33 -32.52
C THR A 35 -2.54 -3.56 -31.76
N PRO A 36 -3.31 -4.49 -32.34
CA PRO A 36 -3.79 -5.67 -31.65
C PRO A 36 -2.69 -6.45 -30.91
N GLN A 37 -1.47 -6.47 -31.46
CA GLN A 37 -0.30 -7.15 -30.87
C GLN A 37 0.37 -6.39 -29.71
N LYS A 38 0.11 -5.09 -29.54
CA LYS A 38 0.61 -4.30 -28.38
C LYS A 38 -0.37 -4.34 -27.22
N ASP A 39 -1.64 -4.53 -27.53
CA ASP A 39 -2.73 -4.57 -26.55
C ASP A 39 -2.98 -6.00 -26.03
N MET A 40 -2.33 -7.02 -26.64
CA MET A 40 -2.38 -8.39 -26.14
C MET A 40 -1.54 -8.58 -24.87
N PRO A 41 -1.97 -9.44 -23.93
CA PRO A 41 -1.15 -9.85 -22.80
C PRO A 41 0.21 -10.39 -23.25
N TYR A 42 1.25 -10.06 -22.47
CA TYR A 42 2.60 -10.55 -22.74
C TYR A 42 2.70 -12.05 -22.44
N GLU A 43 3.01 -12.83 -23.47
CA GLU A 43 3.32 -14.27 -23.38
C GLU A 43 4.50 -14.61 -24.32
N SER A 44 5.57 -13.80 -24.25
CA SER A 44 6.79 -13.97 -25.07
C SER A 44 6.55 -14.19 -26.58
N GLY A 45 5.52 -13.55 -27.15
CA GLY A 45 5.17 -13.64 -28.57
C GLY A 45 4.17 -14.76 -28.92
N MET A 46 3.75 -15.55 -27.93
CA MET A 46 2.71 -16.56 -28.07
C MET A 46 1.32 -15.97 -27.81
N ILE A 47 0.28 -16.65 -28.32
CA ILE A 47 -1.10 -16.32 -27.97
C ILE A 47 -1.31 -16.76 -26.52
N PRO A 48 -1.79 -15.90 -25.62
CA PRO A 48 -2.03 -16.28 -24.23
C PRO A 48 -3.04 -17.43 -24.18
N LEU A 49 -2.67 -18.51 -23.51
CA LEU A 49 -3.46 -19.73 -23.38
C LEU A 49 -3.96 -19.87 -21.95
N GLY A 50 -5.27 -20.07 -21.79
CA GLY A 50 -5.89 -20.42 -20.51
C GLY A 50 -6.71 -19.33 -19.84
N ASP A 51 -7.45 -19.73 -18.81
CA ASP A 51 -8.19 -18.84 -17.93
C ASP A 51 -7.27 -18.37 -16.78
N THR A 52 -7.31 -17.09 -16.45
CA THR A 52 -6.48 -16.48 -15.39
C THR A 52 -6.96 -16.80 -13.97
N ARG A 53 -8.04 -17.58 -13.84
CA ARG A 53 -8.66 -17.98 -12.57
C ARG A 53 -7.97 -19.16 -11.89
N ALA A 54 -6.65 -19.09 -11.75
CA ALA A 54 -5.91 -20.07 -10.95
C ALA A 54 -6.11 -19.82 -9.45
N ARG A 55 -6.12 -20.89 -8.65
CA ARG A 55 -6.04 -20.74 -7.19
C ARG A 55 -4.64 -20.29 -6.83
N PHE A 56 -4.54 -19.10 -6.22
CA PHE A 56 -3.30 -18.63 -5.65
C PHE A 56 -2.93 -19.44 -4.40
N SER A 57 -1.63 -19.52 -4.11
CA SER A 57 -1.14 -20.25 -2.95
C SER A 57 -1.70 -19.69 -1.64
N VAL A 58 -2.15 -20.56 -0.73
CA VAL A 58 -2.64 -20.18 0.62
C VAL A 58 -1.56 -19.44 1.43
N LYS A 59 -0.28 -19.53 1.03
CA LYS A 59 0.82 -18.81 1.67
C LYS A 59 0.56 -17.30 1.75
N PHE A 60 -0.05 -16.68 0.73
CA PHE A 60 -0.38 -15.25 0.77
C PHE A 60 -1.42 -14.92 1.84
N TYR A 61 -2.39 -15.82 2.04
CA TYR A 61 -3.37 -15.68 3.11
C TYR A 61 -2.71 -15.79 4.49
N MET A 62 -1.82 -16.76 4.68
CA MET A 62 -1.07 -16.90 5.94
C MET A 62 -0.26 -15.65 6.28
N VAL A 63 0.40 -15.06 5.28
CA VAL A 63 1.14 -13.79 5.46
C VAL A 63 0.19 -12.64 5.81
N ALA A 64 -0.94 -12.52 5.12
CA ALA A 64 -1.89 -11.44 5.36
C ALA A 64 -2.55 -11.53 6.74
N ILE A 65 -2.98 -12.72 7.18
CA ILE A 65 -3.61 -12.88 8.49
C ILE A 65 -2.61 -12.66 9.62
N SER A 66 -1.35 -13.12 9.46
CA SER A 66 -0.29 -12.82 10.42
C SER A 66 0.01 -11.32 10.48
N PHE A 67 0.08 -10.63 9.34
CA PHE A 67 0.27 -9.18 9.30
C PHE A 67 -0.84 -8.43 10.05
N ILE A 68 -2.11 -8.81 9.85
CA ILE A 68 -3.25 -8.20 10.54
C ILE A 68 -3.14 -8.38 12.06
N VAL A 69 -2.79 -9.58 12.53
CA VAL A 69 -2.64 -9.85 13.96
C VAL A 69 -1.50 -9.02 14.56
N PHE A 70 -0.32 -8.99 13.93
CA PHE A 70 0.81 -8.20 14.41
C PHE A 70 0.57 -6.68 14.36
N ASP A 71 -0.13 -6.19 13.33
CA ASP A 71 -0.50 -4.77 13.23
C ASP A 71 -1.46 -4.40 14.36
N LEU A 72 -2.43 -5.27 14.65
CA LEU A 72 -3.37 -5.10 15.76
C LEU A 72 -2.67 -5.13 17.12
N GLU A 73 -1.69 -6.02 17.33
CA GLU A 73 -0.85 -6.01 18.52
C GLU A 73 -0.07 -4.70 18.66
N THR A 74 0.48 -4.19 17.56
CA THR A 74 1.25 -2.94 17.54
C THR A 74 0.40 -1.73 17.97
N VAL A 75 -0.89 -1.69 17.62
CA VAL A 75 -1.83 -0.65 18.10
C VAL A 75 -1.90 -0.61 19.64
N PHE A 76 -1.77 -1.74 20.33
CA PHE A 76 -1.70 -1.78 21.80
C PHE A 76 -0.31 -1.46 22.34
N LEU A 77 0.74 -1.84 21.63
CA LEU A 77 2.12 -1.59 22.04
C LEU A 77 2.51 -0.11 21.92
N ILE A 78 1.97 0.65 20.94
CA ILE A 78 2.34 2.06 20.72
C ILE A 78 2.02 2.95 21.95
N PRO A 79 0.80 2.95 22.51
CA PRO A 79 0.50 3.75 23.71
C PRO A 79 1.38 3.39 24.89
N TRP A 80 1.63 2.10 25.11
CA TRP A 80 2.56 1.63 26.13
C TRP A 80 3.98 2.17 25.90
N ALA A 81 4.48 2.12 24.66
CA ALA A 81 5.82 2.60 24.33
C ALA A 81 5.97 4.12 24.52
N VAL A 82 4.94 4.90 24.20
CA VAL A 82 4.92 6.36 24.41
C VAL A 82 5.02 6.71 25.90
N GLU A 83 4.33 5.96 26.76
CA GLU A 83 4.25 6.21 28.21
C GLU A 83 5.16 5.30 29.05
N ALA A 84 6.06 4.54 28.42
CA ALA A 84 6.86 3.51 29.11
C ALA A 84 7.69 4.06 30.29
N ARG A 85 8.11 5.33 30.21
CA ARG A 85 8.87 6.00 31.28
C ARG A 85 8.01 6.39 32.49
N SER A 86 6.73 6.70 32.28
CA SER A 86 5.82 7.16 33.34
C SER A 86 5.14 5.97 34.05
N LEU A 87 4.87 4.90 33.30
CA LEU A 87 4.16 3.70 33.78
C LEU A 87 5.03 2.72 34.59
N GLY A 88 6.36 2.78 34.43
CA GLY A 88 7.30 1.92 35.14
C GLY A 88 7.16 0.41 34.81
N TRP A 89 7.80 -0.43 35.62
CA TRP A 89 7.90 -1.87 35.36
C TRP A 89 6.56 -2.63 35.44
N GLY A 90 5.55 -2.08 36.13
CA GLY A 90 4.23 -2.71 36.25
C GLY A 90 3.48 -2.80 34.92
N ALA A 91 3.55 -1.75 34.09
CA ALA A 91 2.94 -1.79 32.76
C ALA A 91 3.72 -2.64 31.75
N PHE A 92 5.04 -2.79 31.93
CA PHE A 92 5.84 -3.71 31.13
C PHE A 92 5.37 -5.16 31.31
N VAL A 93 5.09 -5.59 32.55
CA VAL A 93 4.58 -6.94 32.84
C VAL A 93 3.13 -7.14 32.38
N ALA A 94 2.31 -6.08 32.36
CA ALA A 94 0.93 -6.17 31.91
C ALA A 94 0.77 -6.27 30.38
N VAL A 95 1.79 -5.83 29.63
CA VAL A 95 1.82 -5.80 28.16
C VAL A 95 2.62 -6.97 27.58
N ALA A 96 3.57 -7.51 28.34
CA ALA A 96 4.33 -8.73 28.02
C ALA A 96 3.50 -10.01 28.25
#